data_AF-A0A7S1ZTY0-F1
#
_entry.id   AF-A0A7S1ZTY0-F1
#
_cell.length_a   1.000
_cell.length_b   1.000
_cell.length_c   1.000
_cell.angle_alpha   90.00
_cell.angle_beta   90.00
_cell.angle_gamma   90.00
#
_symmetry.space_group_name_H-M   'P 1'
#
loop_
_entity.id
_entity.type
_entity.pdbx_description
1 polymer ?
#
loop_
_entity_poly.entity_id
_entity_poly.type
_entity_poly.pdbx_seq_one_letter_code
_entity_poly.pdbx_strand_id
1 'polypeptide(L)'
;GIMSYKYYFIRWSWRTIYVMTTLLNGFFSMLQVCLIKGFTFGLSPFLFALGDDAFADFISGIQFLPTTIMMVHLCPSGSEGASYAMFTTVNNSAYTLSAAVSTQLLSIWDVSKETMLDGDLSGMVKLTVFTTLVQTAGVLFVKLLPRTKEDLTMLHADPYSGSRIGGFIFLTITFLSILYAVGVGVLNIIMPGWAGES
;
A
#
# COMPACT_ATOMS: atom_id res chain seq x y z
N GLY A 1 -16.54 -2.34 7.01
CA GLY A 1 -15.70 -3.08 6.03
C GLY A 1 -16.27 -4.46 5.74
N ILE A 2 -16.20 -5.38 6.72
CA ILE A 2 -16.52 -6.81 6.54
C ILE A 2 -17.98 -7.05 6.08
N MET A 3 -18.95 -6.34 6.66
CA MET A 3 -20.37 -6.47 6.28
C MET A 3 -20.61 -5.99 4.84
N SER A 4 -20.01 -4.85 4.45
CA SER A 4 -20.06 -4.29 3.10
C SER A 4 -19.43 -5.25 2.08
N TYR A 5 -18.28 -5.85 2.45
CA TYR A 5 -17.60 -6.86 1.62
C TYR A 5 -18.50 -8.08 1.35
N LYS A 6 -19.11 -8.63 2.40
CA LYS A 6 -19.97 -9.82 2.33
C LYS A 6 -21.22 -9.61 1.49
N TYR A 7 -21.80 -8.40 1.49
CA TYR A 7 -23.02 -8.10 0.74
C TYR A 7 -22.77 -7.67 -0.72
N TYR A 8 -21.74 -6.85 -0.97
CA TYR A 8 -21.52 -6.23 -2.27
C TYR A 8 -20.30 -6.78 -3.01
N PHE A 9 -19.16 -6.92 -2.33
CA PHE A 9 -17.88 -7.19 -2.98
C PHE A 9 -17.63 -8.68 -3.25
N ILE A 10 -18.34 -9.60 -2.57
CA ILE A 10 -18.15 -11.05 -2.79
C ILE A 10 -18.59 -11.52 -4.19
N ARG A 11 -19.42 -10.73 -4.89
CA ARG A 11 -19.87 -11.00 -6.26
C ARG A 11 -18.95 -10.43 -7.33
N TRP A 12 -17.98 -9.58 -6.95
CA TRP A 12 -17.11 -8.88 -7.90
C TRP A 12 -15.80 -9.63 -8.14
N SER A 13 -15.24 -9.49 -9.34
CA SER A 13 -13.91 -10.03 -9.65
C SER A 13 -12.86 -9.36 -8.79
N TRP A 14 -11.85 -10.11 -8.37
CA TRP A 14 -10.86 -9.63 -7.40
C TRP A 14 -10.09 -8.43 -7.97
N ARG A 15 -9.78 -8.48 -9.28
CA ARG A 15 -9.20 -7.35 -10.02
C ARG A 15 -10.07 -6.09 -9.96
N THR A 16 -11.39 -6.23 -10.11
CA THR A 16 -12.30 -5.08 -10.04
C THR A 16 -12.27 -4.44 -8.65
N ILE A 17 -12.22 -5.25 -7.59
CA ILE A 17 -12.15 -4.73 -6.21
C ILE A 17 -10.87 -3.91 -6.05
N TYR A 18 -9.70 -4.46 -6.40
CA TYR A 18 -8.44 -3.70 -6.32
C TYR A 18 -8.46 -2.42 -7.13
N VAL A 19 -8.86 -2.47 -8.41
CA VAL A 19 -8.91 -1.28 -9.27
C VAL A 19 -9.82 -0.22 -8.67
N MET A 20 -11.01 -0.59 -8.21
CA MET A 20 -11.99 0.35 -7.66
C MET A 20 -11.51 0.93 -6.33
N THR A 21 -10.89 0.12 -5.49
CA THR A 21 -10.36 0.60 -4.20
C THR A 21 -9.13 1.48 -4.38
N THR A 22 -8.26 1.21 -5.36
CA THR A 22 -7.14 2.11 -5.70
C THR A 22 -7.61 3.41 -6.33
N LEU A 23 -8.60 3.37 -7.23
CA LEU A 23 -9.20 4.59 -7.79
C LEU A 23 -9.88 5.44 -6.71
N LEU A 24 -10.58 4.79 -5.78
CA LEU A 24 -11.20 5.47 -4.65
C LEU A 24 -10.14 6.09 -3.73
N ASN A 25 -9.05 5.38 -3.43
CA ASN A 25 -7.93 5.92 -2.67
C ASN A 25 -7.33 7.16 -3.35
N GLY A 26 -7.08 7.10 -4.67
CA GLY A 26 -6.61 8.25 -5.43
C GLY A 26 -7.57 9.44 -5.41
N PHE A 27 -8.89 9.19 -5.38
CA PHE A 27 -9.89 10.24 -5.23
C PHE A 27 -9.83 10.92 -3.85
N PHE A 28 -9.68 10.14 -2.77
CA PHE A 28 -9.49 10.68 -1.41
C PHE A 28 -8.18 11.47 -1.28
N SER A 29 -7.08 10.97 -1.86
CA SER A 29 -5.83 11.74 -1.91
C SER A 29 -5.98 13.09 -2.65
N MET A 30 -6.78 13.15 -3.71
CA MET A 30 -7.10 14.42 -4.38
C MET A 30 -7.94 15.35 -3.51
N LEU A 31 -8.90 14.82 -2.74
CA LEU A 31 -9.68 15.58 -1.77
C LEU A 31 -8.80 16.18 -0.66
N GLN A 32 -7.79 15.44 -0.19
CA GLN A 32 -6.80 15.94 0.77
C GLN A 32 -6.01 17.13 0.20
N VAL A 33 -5.58 17.06 -1.06
CA VAL A 33 -4.92 18.19 -1.75
C VAL A 33 -5.84 19.40 -1.91
N CYS A 34 -7.13 19.19 -2.17
CA CYS A 34 -8.13 20.27 -2.23
C CYS A 34 -8.34 20.94 -0.86
N LEU A 35 -8.32 20.17 0.23
CA LEU A 35 -8.37 20.71 1.59
C LEU A 35 -7.16 21.59 1.88
N ILE A 36 -5.96 21.13 1.52
CA ILE A 36 -4.70 21.86 1.68
C ILE A 36 -4.76 23.20 0.92
N LYS A 37 -5.42 23.25 -0.25
CA LYS A 37 -5.62 24.49 -1.02
C LYS A 37 -6.73 25.42 -0.49
N GLY A 38 -7.34 25.11 0.65
CA GLY A 38 -8.34 25.97 1.30
C GLY A 38 -9.78 25.79 0.82
N PHE A 39 -10.08 24.77 0.00
CA PHE A 39 -11.46 24.39 -0.32
C PHE A 39 -12.04 23.49 0.79
N THR A 40 -12.30 24.10 1.94
CA THR A 40 -13.12 23.48 2.98
C THR A 40 -14.59 23.61 2.55
N PHE A 41 -15.23 22.50 2.18
CA PHE A 41 -16.64 22.39 1.79
C PHE A 41 -17.63 22.75 2.95
N GLY A 42 -17.38 23.83 3.70
CA GLY A 42 -18.13 24.23 4.89
C GLY A 42 -17.86 23.40 6.15
N LEU A 43 -16.96 22.41 6.08
CA LEU A 43 -16.56 21.54 7.19
C LEU A 43 -15.33 22.07 7.92
N SER A 44 -15.26 21.81 9.23
CA SER A 44 -14.04 22.07 10.02
C SER A 44 -12.86 21.29 9.42
N PRO A 45 -11.69 21.93 9.21
CA PRO A 45 -10.49 21.26 8.68
C PRO A 45 -10.14 19.98 9.43
N PHE A 46 -10.34 19.98 10.76
CA PHE A 46 -10.09 18.82 11.61
C PHE A 46 -11.02 17.63 11.31
N LEU A 47 -12.33 17.90 11.15
CA LEU A 47 -13.30 16.84 10.84
C LEU A 47 -13.08 16.24 9.44
N PHE A 48 -12.64 17.08 8.49
CA PHE A 48 -12.32 16.61 7.15
C PHE A 48 -11.05 15.72 7.16
N ALA A 49 -9.99 16.15 7.85
CA ALA A 49 -8.76 15.37 7.98
C ALA A 49 -9.01 14.03 8.70
N LEU A 50 -9.78 14.04 9.79
CA LEU A 50 -10.18 12.82 10.50
C LEU A 50 -10.99 11.87 9.61
N GLY A 51 -11.88 12.41 8.79
CA GLY A 51 -12.66 11.64 7.83
C GLY A 51 -11.77 10.96 6.78
N ASP A 52 -10.81 11.69 6.23
CA ASP A 52 -9.87 11.18 5.23
C ASP A 52 -9.05 9.99 5.77
N ASP A 53 -8.45 10.12 6.95
CA ASP A 53 -7.72 9.03 7.62
C ASP A 53 -8.62 7.81 7.85
N ALA A 54 -9.85 8.02 8.36
CA ALA A 54 -10.79 6.93 8.59
C ALA A 54 -11.19 6.21 7.29
N PHE A 55 -11.33 6.94 6.18
CA PHE A 55 -11.59 6.35 4.87
C PHE A 55 -10.37 5.60 4.30
N ALA A 56 -9.16 6.12 4.49
CA ALA A 56 -7.93 5.44 4.09
C ALA A 56 -7.80 4.06 4.77
N ASP A 57 -8.05 4.00 6.09
CA ASP A 57 -8.06 2.75 6.85
C ASP A 57 -9.17 1.80 6.38
N PHE A 58 -10.36 2.33 6.11
CA PHE A 58 -11.48 1.54 5.61
C PHE A 58 -11.17 0.91 4.23
N ILE A 59 -10.57 1.67 3.33
CA ILE A 59 -10.12 1.25 2.00
C ILE A 59 -9.04 0.16 2.12
N SER A 60 -8.06 0.34 2.99
CA SER A 60 -7.03 -0.66 3.28
C SER A 60 -7.65 -1.98 3.77
N GLY A 61 -8.61 -1.90 4.69
CA GLY A 61 -9.36 -3.06 5.17
C GLY A 61 -10.16 -3.78 4.07
N ILE A 62 -10.72 -3.05 3.10
CA ILE A 62 -11.40 -3.67 1.94
C ILE A 62 -10.42 -4.42 1.05
N GLN A 63 -9.19 -3.95 0.86
CA GLN A 63 -8.17 -4.64 0.07
C GLN A 63 -7.58 -5.86 0.78
N PHE A 64 -7.45 -5.80 2.11
CA PHE A 64 -6.87 -6.88 2.89
C PHE A 64 -7.69 -8.19 2.82
N LEU A 65 -9.02 -8.08 2.82
CA LEU A 65 -9.94 -9.22 2.77
C LEU A 65 -9.79 -10.11 1.52
N PRO A 66 -9.90 -9.60 0.27
CA PRO A 66 -9.70 -10.41 -0.92
C PRO A 66 -8.27 -10.97 -0.96
N THR A 67 -7.25 -10.19 -0.56
CA THR A 67 -5.85 -10.67 -0.49
C THR A 67 -5.74 -11.95 0.34
N THR A 68 -6.30 -11.91 1.54
CA THR A 68 -6.26 -13.03 2.49
C THR A 68 -7.01 -14.25 1.93
N ILE A 69 -8.17 -14.03 1.29
CA ILE A 69 -8.93 -15.10 0.65
C ILE A 69 -8.14 -15.74 -0.49
N MET A 70 -7.43 -14.96 -1.32
CA MET A 70 -6.55 -15.53 -2.37
C MET A 70 -5.48 -16.41 -1.76
N MET A 71 -4.86 -15.91 -0.69
CA MET A 71 -3.73 -16.58 -0.06
C MET A 71 -4.15 -17.95 0.46
N VAL A 72 -5.27 -18.02 1.20
CA VAL A 72 -5.81 -19.29 1.73
C VAL A 72 -6.09 -20.29 0.61
N HIS A 73 -6.58 -19.84 -0.55
CA HIS A 73 -6.82 -20.71 -1.70
C HIS A 73 -5.54 -21.14 -2.46
N LEU A 74 -4.45 -20.38 -2.32
CA LEU A 74 -3.14 -20.72 -2.89
C LEU A 74 -2.30 -21.62 -1.98
N CYS A 75 -2.63 -21.68 -0.69
CA CYS A 75 -1.91 -22.49 0.28
C CYS A 75 -1.99 -23.98 -0.08
N PRO A 76 -0.85 -24.68 -0.26
CA PRO A 76 -0.86 -26.12 -0.43
C PRO A 76 -1.32 -26.80 0.86
N SER A 77 -2.12 -27.86 0.71
CA SER A 77 -2.62 -28.65 1.84
C SER A 77 -1.45 -29.18 2.68
N GLY A 78 -1.47 -28.92 3.99
CA GLY A 78 -0.41 -29.31 4.92
C GLY A 78 0.72 -28.29 5.11
N SER A 79 0.74 -27.17 4.38
CA SER A 79 1.70 -26.07 4.58
C SER A 79 1.06 -24.68 4.60
N GLU A 80 -0.19 -24.62 5.07
CA GLU A 80 -0.97 -23.38 5.18
C GLU A 80 -0.30 -22.36 6.11
N GLY A 81 0.29 -22.83 7.22
CA GLY A 81 0.98 -21.97 8.19
C GLY A 81 2.23 -21.30 7.61
N ALA A 82 3.03 -22.01 6.82
CA ALA A 82 4.23 -21.44 6.18
C ALA A 82 3.86 -20.37 5.15
N SER A 83 2.80 -20.65 4.37
CA SER A 83 2.26 -19.73 3.38
C SER A 83 1.74 -18.45 4.04
N TYR A 84 0.94 -18.57 5.10
CA TYR A 84 0.46 -17.40 5.85
C TYR A 84 1.61 -16.60 6.48
N ALA A 85 2.60 -17.28 7.06
CA ALA A 85 3.78 -16.62 7.63
C ALA A 85 4.53 -15.79 6.58
N MET A 86 4.76 -16.34 5.38
CA MET A 86 5.39 -15.60 4.27
C MET A 86 4.58 -14.37 3.86
N PHE A 87 3.26 -14.52 3.74
CA PHE A 87 2.37 -13.41 3.40
C PHE A 87 2.47 -12.26 4.42
N THR A 88 2.41 -12.57 5.71
CA THR A 88 2.56 -11.59 6.79
C THR A 88 3.95 -10.95 6.80
N THR A 89 5.02 -11.72 6.62
CA THR A 89 6.39 -11.18 6.56
C THR A 89 6.54 -10.16 5.44
N VAL A 90 6.04 -10.46 4.24
CA VAL A 90 6.13 -9.53 3.10
C VAL A 90 5.29 -8.29 3.34
N ASN A 91 4.08 -8.44 3.88
CA ASN A 91 3.21 -7.31 4.17
C ASN A 91 3.87 -6.35 5.20
N ASN A 92 4.42 -6.89 6.29
CA ASN A 92 5.13 -6.09 7.29
C ASN A 92 6.40 -5.43 6.71
N SER A 93 7.17 -6.17 5.91
CA SER A 93 8.38 -5.64 5.27
C SER A 93 8.05 -4.49 4.30
N ALA A 94 6.96 -4.61 3.55
CA ALA A 94 6.48 -3.56 2.66
C ALA A 94 6.09 -2.30 3.42
N TYR A 95 5.43 -2.42 4.58
CA TYR A 95 5.13 -1.27 5.45
C TYR A 95 6.40 -0.57 5.93
N THR A 96 7.37 -1.32 6.46
CA THR A 96 8.61 -0.72 6.94
C THR A 96 9.41 -0.08 5.80
N LEU A 97 9.47 -0.71 4.63
CA LEU A 97 10.10 -0.15 3.44
C LEU A 97 9.39 1.14 3.00
N SER A 98 8.06 1.15 2.94
CA SER A 98 7.29 2.32 2.53
C SER A 98 7.53 3.52 3.45
N ALA A 99 7.66 3.28 4.76
CA ALA A 99 7.99 4.33 5.72
C ALA A 99 9.41 4.86 5.49
N ALA A 100 10.39 3.97 5.35
CA ALA A 100 11.79 4.33 5.09
C ALA A 100 11.96 5.13 3.79
N VAL A 101 11.28 4.70 2.70
CA VAL A 101 11.29 5.42 1.42
C VAL A 101 10.58 6.77 1.57
N SER A 102 9.42 6.83 2.24
CA SER A 102 8.69 8.08 2.47
C SER A 102 9.53 9.10 3.21
N THR A 103 10.25 8.70 4.27
CA THR A 103 11.18 9.59 4.99
C THR A 103 12.27 10.16 4.08
N GLN A 104 12.84 9.35 3.19
CA GLN A 104 13.85 9.84 2.25
C GLN A 104 13.28 10.82 1.21
N LEU A 105 12.01 10.65 0.80
CA LEU A 105 11.35 11.59 -0.10
C LEU A 105 11.11 12.96 0.57
N LEU A 106 10.92 13.01 1.89
CA LEU A 106 10.84 14.27 2.64
C LEU A 106 12.16 15.07 2.62
N SER A 107 13.31 14.41 2.40
CA SER A 107 14.59 15.09 2.16
C SER A 107 14.63 15.86 0.85
N ILE A 108 13.98 15.30 -0.18
CA ILE A 108 14.06 15.78 -1.57
C ILE A 108 13.04 16.90 -1.80
N TRP A 109 11.87 16.79 -1.19
CA TRP A 109 10.84 17.82 -1.21
C TRP A 109 10.68 18.38 0.18
N ASP A 110 11.07 19.64 0.36
CA ASP A 110 10.98 20.32 1.66
C ASP A 110 9.51 20.43 2.11
N VAL A 111 9.18 19.65 3.13
CA VAL A 111 7.90 19.65 3.84
C VAL A 111 8.16 20.06 5.31
N SER A 112 9.13 20.94 5.54
CA SER A 112 9.38 21.47 6.88
C SER A 112 8.17 22.29 7.37
N LYS A 113 7.94 22.23 8.68
CA LYS A 113 6.89 23.01 9.36
C LYS A 113 7.07 24.51 9.14
N GLU A 114 8.30 24.96 8.92
CA GLU A 114 8.63 26.37 8.63
C GLU A 114 8.11 26.78 7.24
N THR A 115 8.34 25.96 6.22
CA THR A 115 7.86 26.16 4.84
C THR A 115 6.33 26.06 4.73
N MET A 116 5.71 25.19 5.54
CA MET A 116 4.25 25.12 5.68
C MET A 116 3.64 26.37 6.33
N LEU A 117 4.33 26.99 7.28
CA LEU A 117 3.92 28.24 7.93
C LEU A 117 4.09 29.45 7.01
N ASP A 118 5.05 29.40 6.09
CA ASP A 118 5.28 30.44 5.06
C ASP A 118 4.28 30.36 3.88
N GLY A 119 3.44 29.32 3.85
CA GLY A 119 2.37 29.14 2.87
C GLY A 119 2.76 28.42 1.58
N ASP A 120 4.00 27.92 1.46
CA ASP A 120 4.42 27.12 0.30
C ASP A 120 4.07 25.64 0.47
N LEU A 121 2.85 25.31 0.07
CA LEU A 121 2.32 23.94 0.11
C LEU A 121 2.70 23.12 -1.14
N SER A 122 3.55 23.66 -2.03
CA SER A 122 3.92 23.05 -3.31
C SER A 122 4.72 21.75 -3.12
N GLY A 123 5.55 21.68 -2.07
CA GLY A 123 6.31 20.47 -1.70
C GLY A 123 5.40 19.29 -1.37
N MET A 124 4.44 19.50 -0.46
CA MET A 124 3.44 18.47 -0.09
C MET A 124 2.64 17.99 -1.30
N VAL A 125 2.16 18.91 -2.14
CA VAL A 125 1.33 18.53 -3.30
C VAL A 125 2.12 17.66 -4.28
N LYS A 126 3.40 17.98 -4.54
CA LYS A 126 4.26 17.15 -5.41
C LYS A 126 4.51 15.76 -4.82
N LEU A 127 4.73 15.69 -3.51
CA LEU A 127 4.97 14.44 -2.79
C LEU A 127 3.72 13.56 -2.80
N THR A 128 2.53 14.11 -2.49
CA THR A 128 1.25 13.40 -2.56
C THR A 128 0.94 12.93 -3.98
N VAL A 129 1.14 13.77 -5.00
CA VAL A 129 0.94 13.36 -6.40
C VAL A 129 1.87 12.21 -6.77
N PHE A 130 3.15 12.28 -6.38
CA PHE A 130 4.12 11.21 -6.65
C PHE A 130 3.71 9.90 -5.96
N THR A 131 3.36 9.93 -4.67
CA THR A 131 2.97 8.73 -3.93
C THR A 131 1.65 8.14 -4.45
N THR A 132 0.67 8.96 -4.83
CA THR A 132 -0.56 8.49 -5.49
C THR A 132 -0.27 7.88 -6.86
N LEU A 133 0.66 8.44 -7.64
CA LEU A 133 1.08 7.87 -8.93
C LEU A 133 1.77 6.51 -8.75
N VAL A 134 2.67 6.38 -7.76
CA VAL A 134 3.33 5.10 -7.45
C VAL A 134 2.31 4.05 -7.02
N GLN A 135 1.34 4.41 -6.16
CA GLN A 135 0.26 3.51 -5.76
C GLN A 135 -0.62 3.10 -6.96
N THR A 136 -0.94 4.05 -7.83
CA THR A 136 -1.74 3.81 -9.05
C THR A 136 -0.97 2.95 -10.06
N ALA A 137 0.35 3.09 -10.15
CA ALA A 137 1.20 2.23 -10.97
C ALA A 137 1.12 0.76 -10.51
N GLY A 138 0.88 0.51 -9.22
CA GLY A 138 0.57 -0.82 -8.70
C GLY A 138 -0.61 -1.51 -9.40
N VAL A 139 -1.57 -0.74 -9.92
CA VAL A 139 -2.72 -1.26 -10.69
C VAL A 139 -2.29 -1.89 -12.02
N LEU A 140 -1.16 -1.48 -12.60
CA LEU A 140 -0.63 -2.10 -13.82
C LEU A 140 -0.31 -3.60 -13.61
N PHE A 141 0.14 -3.95 -12.40
CA PHE A 141 0.44 -5.32 -12.01
C PHE A 141 -0.81 -6.15 -11.69
N VAL A 142 -2.01 -5.55 -11.59
CA VAL A 142 -3.28 -6.28 -11.38
C VAL A 142 -3.62 -7.20 -12.56
N LYS A 143 -3.08 -6.94 -13.76
CA LYS A 143 -3.23 -7.87 -14.90
C LYS A 143 -2.56 -9.23 -14.65
N LEU A 144 -1.56 -9.28 -13.78
CA LEU A 144 -0.85 -10.51 -13.39
C LEU A 144 -1.63 -11.33 -12.35
N LEU A 145 -2.57 -10.70 -11.64
CA LEU A 145 -3.37 -11.33 -10.59
C LEU A 145 -4.47 -12.22 -11.21
N PRO A 146 -4.72 -13.46 -10.77
CA PRO A 146 -5.81 -14.30 -11.31
C PRO A 146 -7.19 -13.60 -11.22
N ARG A 147 -8.07 -13.82 -12.21
CA ARG A 147 -9.36 -13.11 -12.30
C ARG A 147 -10.41 -13.67 -11.34
N THR A 148 -10.40 -14.99 -11.16
CA THR A 148 -11.48 -15.73 -10.51
C THR A 148 -10.92 -16.88 -9.67
N LYS A 149 -11.69 -17.34 -8.68
CA LYS A 149 -11.39 -18.55 -7.87
C LYS A 149 -11.12 -19.79 -8.73
N GLU A 150 -11.71 -19.86 -9.91
CA GLU A 150 -11.56 -20.96 -10.88
C GLU A 150 -10.16 -20.99 -11.51
N ASP A 151 -9.60 -19.82 -11.86
CA ASP A 151 -8.21 -19.70 -12.36
C ASP A 151 -7.20 -20.18 -11.30
N LEU A 152 -7.50 -19.92 -10.02
CA LEU A 152 -6.68 -20.35 -8.89
C LEU A 152 -6.69 -21.86 -8.71
N THR A 153 -7.87 -22.49 -8.83
CA THR A 153 -7.97 -23.95 -8.79
C THR A 153 -7.28 -24.61 -9.98
N MET A 154 -7.28 -23.97 -11.15
CA MET A 154 -6.58 -24.46 -12.33
C MET A 154 -5.05 -24.37 -12.16
N LEU A 155 -4.55 -23.27 -11.59
CA LEU A 155 -3.12 -23.08 -11.25
C LEU A 155 -2.64 -24.05 -10.15
N HIS A 156 -3.51 -24.43 -9.21
CA HIS A 156 -3.20 -25.40 -8.16
C HIS A 156 -3.24 -26.85 -8.67
N ALA A 157 -4.00 -27.12 -9.75
CA ALA A 157 -4.06 -28.43 -10.40
C ALA A 157 -2.83 -28.71 -11.30
N ASP A 158 -2.08 -27.68 -11.70
CA ASP A 158 -0.90 -27.83 -12.54
C ASP A 158 0.36 -28.18 -11.72
N PRO A 159 0.93 -29.40 -11.84
CA PRO A 159 2.10 -29.83 -11.08
C PRO A 159 3.41 -29.09 -11.47
N TYR A 160 3.40 -28.29 -12.53
CA TYR A 160 4.54 -27.47 -12.99
C TYR A 160 4.44 -25.98 -12.61
N SER A 161 3.43 -25.58 -11.84
CA SER A 161 3.19 -24.18 -11.46
C SER A 161 4.27 -23.61 -10.51
N GLY A 162 5.08 -24.47 -9.89
CA GLY A 162 6.18 -24.08 -9.00
C GLY A 162 7.42 -23.54 -9.72
N SER A 163 7.44 -22.24 -10.03
CA SER A 163 8.66 -21.59 -10.55
C SER A 163 9.68 -21.33 -9.43
N ARG A 164 10.75 -22.14 -9.38
CA ARG A 164 11.89 -21.95 -8.46
C ARG A 164 12.52 -20.56 -8.59
N ILE A 165 12.51 -20.00 -9.80
CA ILE A 165 13.03 -18.67 -10.12
C ILE A 165 12.13 -17.59 -9.50
N GLY A 166 10.80 -17.75 -9.58
CA GLY A 166 9.85 -16.82 -8.95
C GLY A 166 10.00 -16.78 -7.43
N GLY A 167 10.15 -17.96 -6.80
CA GLY A 167 10.43 -18.06 -5.36
C GLY A 167 11.75 -17.39 -4.96
N PHE A 168 12.82 -17.58 -5.74
CA PHE A 168 14.11 -16.94 -5.48
C PHE A 168 14.05 -15.41 -5.61
N ILE A 169 13.40 -14.90 -6.66
CA ILE A 169 13.21 -13.45 -6.85
C ILE A 169 12.44 -12.86 -5.68
N PHE A 170 11.32 -13.49 -5.29
CA PHE A 170 10.50 -13.05 -4.17
C PHE A 170 11.30 -12.98 -2.86
N LEU A 171 12.00 -14.07 -2.49
CA LEU A 171 12.81 -14.11 -1.28
C LEU A 171 13.93 -13.07 -1.28
N THR A 172 14.58 -12.88 -2.43
CA THR A 172 15.64 -11.88 -2.58
C THR A 172 15.10 -10.47 -2.37
N ILE A 173 13.96 -10.12 -2.98
CA ILE A 173 13.32 -8.81 -2.82
C ILE A 173 12.93 -8.58 -1.36
N THR A 174 12.29 -9.56 -0.71
CA THR A 174 11.90 -9.44 0.70
C THR A 174 13.11 -9.24 1.60
N PHE A 175 14.17 -10.05 1.42
CA PHE A 175 15.36 -9.93 2.24
C PHE A 175 16.08 -8.59 2.05
N LEU A 176 16.24 -8.13 0.79
CA LEU A 176 16.80 -6.82 0.49
C LEU A 176 15.96 -5.69 1.07
N SER A 177 14.62 -5.79 1.01
CA SER A 177 13.73 -4.77 1.59
C SER A 177 13.89 -4.63 3.11
N ILE A 178 14.04 -5.76 3.81
CA ILE A 178 14.26 -5.78 5.26
C ILE A 178 15.64 -5.20 5.58
N LEU A 179 16.69 -5.62 4.88
CA LEU A 179 18.05 -5.08 5.08
C LEU A 179 18.10 -3.58 4.85
N TYR A 180 17.45 -3.09 3.79
CA TYR A 180 17.37 -1.66 3.50
C TYR A 180 16.64 -0.91 4.62
N ALA A 181 15.47 -1.40 5.05
CA ALA A 181 14.70 -0.79 6.12
C ALA A 181 15.47 -0.74 7.45
N VAL A 182 16.17 -1.81 7.81
CA VAL A 182 17.05 -1.86 8.99
C VAL A 182 18.21 -0.89 8.85
N GLY A 183 18.84 -0.83 7.67
CA GLY A 183 19.95 0.10 7.39
C GLY A 183 19.53 1.57 7.55
N VAL A 184 18.39 1.96 6.98
CA VAL A 184 17.83 3.30 7.15
C VAL A 184 17.47 3.58 8.61
N GLY A 185 16.86 2.60 9.31
CA GLY A 185 16.53 2.73 10.73
C GLY A 185 17.77 2.95 11.61
N VAL A 186 18.85 2.20 11.37
CA VAL A 186 20.13 2.36 12.08
C VAL A 186 20.78 3.70 11.75
N LEU A 187 20.77 4.12 10.48
CA LEU A 187 21.30 5.42 10.06
C LEU A 187 20.56 6.58 10.74
N ASN A 188 19.23 6.51 10.84
CA ASN A 188 18.44 7.51 11.56
C ASN A 188 18.78 7.58 13.06
N ILE A 189 19.18 6.47 13.67
CA ILE A 189 19.62 6.44 15.09
C ILE A 189 21.04 7.02 15.25
N ILE A 190 21.96 6.68 14.34
CA ILE A 190 23.38 7.11 14.45
C ILE A 190 23.57 8.56 14.01
N MET A 191 22.87 9.00 12.96
CA MET A 191 22.91 10.35 12.43
C MET A 191 21.47 10.87 12.27
N PRO A 192 20.84 11.34 13.35
CA PRO A 192 19.53 11.97 13.25
C PRO A 192 19.62 13.17 12.29
N GLY A 193 18.79 13.18 11.24
CA GLY A 193 18.80 14.21 10.20
C GLY A 193 19.65 13.92 8.96
N TRP A 194 20.32 12.76 8.84
CA TRP A 194 21.05 12.39 7.60
C TRP A 194 20.15 12.33 6.37
N ALA A 195 18.87 12.00 6.58
CA ALA A 195 17.83 12.04 5.55
C ALA A 195 17.21 13.44 5.36
N GLY A 196 17.87 14.52 5.77
CA GLY A 196 17.33 15.89 5.63
C GLY A 196 16.11 16.19 6.50
N GLU A 197 15.86 15.39 7.54
CA GLU A 197 14.91 15.75 8.60
C GLU A 197 15.55 16.86 9.44
N SER A 198 15.06 18.08 9.29
CA SER A 198 15.33 19.22 10.18
C SER A 198 14.56 19.10 11.49
#